data_AF-A0A545ARD0-F1
#
_entry.id   AF-A0A545ARD0-F1
#
_cell.length_a   1.000
_cell.length_b   1.000
_cell.length_c   1.000
_cell.angle_alpha   90.00
_cell.angle_beta   90.00
_cell.angle_gamma   90.00
#
_symmetry.space_group_name_H-M   'P 1'
#
loop_
_entity.id
_entity.type
_entity.pdbx_description
1 polymer ?
#
loop_
_entity_poly.entity_id
_entity_poly.type
_entity_poly.pdbx_seq_one_letter_code
_entity_poly.pdbx_strand_id
1 'polypeptide(L)'
;MQFAAVRTYAAYSVQPCRWASGGPNVEESSDVSPDASTPDGPPDLPHPDSDEVRAAIKGTEAREAYRWLWENRDDPQPMAKWVEQSQGVFGKTNSNTGRRLREVYPAFVVDRFKQPQTGTWVYKLVSRREDAVDTAPISARLQAEVYTLKGRWCAMCGRGPADGVKLQIDHIRPREWGGETVLSNLEPLCTEHNHGKKAFFSSFDEIGPLIRIAMEGDDPWTRIGEVLKAFHEIGRPCPVSMISLVAQETHKGDPLKRLRELRYVLGWPIESRRAKDPAGITHVTYELTGDAPAWPTEGPQAHVTRYERERKARKRQDAREADV
;
A
#
# COMPACT_ATOMS: atom_id res chain seq x y z
N MET A 1 13.51 -27.50 18.23
CA MET A 1 13.41 -26.74 16.95
C MET A 1 13.50 -25.27 17.29
N GLN A 2 14.64 -24.64 16.97
CA GLN A 2 14.90 -23.22 17.22
C GLN A 2 14.12 -22.37 16.22
N PHE A 3 13.36 -21.40 16.72
CA PHE A 3 12.66 -20.40 15.91
C PHE A 3 13.67 -19.36 15.42
N ALA A 4 13.73 -19.16 14.10
CA ALA A 4 14.56 -18.13 13.49
C ALA A 4 13.96 -16.74 13.76
N ALA A 5 14.79 -15.84 14.26
CA ALA A 5 14.47 -14.44 14.49
C ALA A 5 14.14 -13.74 13.16
N VAL A 6 13.02 -13.01 13.14
CA VAL A 6 12.67 -12.08 12.08
C VAL A 6 13.74 -10.99 12.04
N ARG A 7 14.52 -10.96 10.96
CA ARG A 7 15.54 -9.93 10.71
C ARG A 7 14.84 -8.59 10.48
N THR A 8 15.21 -7.60 11.26
CA THR A 8 14.96 -6.19 11.00
C THR A 8 15.70 -5.76 9.73
N TYR A 9 15.04 -4.98 8.87
CA TYR A 9 15.55 -4.53 7.58
C TYR A 9 16.83 -3.71 7.70
N ALA A 10 17.84 -4.08 6.89
CA ALA A 10 18.93 -3.20 6.49
C ALA A 10 18.50 -2.44 5.22
N ALA A 11 18.61 -1.12 5.26
CA ALA A 11 18.29 -0.25 4.14
C ALA A 11 19.26 -0.48 2.96
N TYR A 12 18.71 -0.70 1.76
CA TYR A 12 19.48 -0.69 0.51
C TYR A 12 19.81 0.76 0.13
N SER A 13 21.10 1.10 0.13
CA SER A 13 21.60 2.37 -0.39
C SER A 13 21.54 2.40 -1.92
N VAL A 14 20.71 3.28 -2.48
CA VAL A 14 20.75 3.60 -3.91
C VAL A 14 21.82 4.67 -4.12
N GLN A 15 22.91 4.34 -4.79
CA GLN A 15 23.94 5.33 -5.17
C GLN A 15 23.45 6.17 -6.37
N PRO A 16 23.47 7.50 -6.30
CA PRO A 16 23.27 8.34 -7.48
C PRO A 16 24.57 8.51 -8.28
N CYS A 17 24.49 8.29 -9.59
CA CYS A 17 25.54 8.57 -10.58
C CYS A 17 25.98 10.04 -10.53
N ARG A 18 27.26 10.31 -10.30
CA ARG A 18 27.88 11.63 -10.50
C ARG A 18 28.59 11.71 -11.85
N TRP A 19 28.26 12.77 -12.59
CA TRP A 19 28.95 13.18 -13.81
C TRP A 19 30.35 13.70 -13.49
N ALA A 20 31.31 13.30 -14.33
CA ALA A 20 32.70 13.75 -14.28
C ALA A 20 32.87 15.12 -14.95
N SER A 21 33.60 16.02 -14.30
CA SER A 21 34.40 17.08 -14.94
C SER A 21 35.55 17.45 -14.01
N GLY A 22 36.76 17.57 -14.56
CA GLY A 22 38.01 17.53 -13.80
C GLY A 22 38.70 18.88 -13.56
N GLY A 23 39.53 18.86 -12.49
CA GLY A 23 40.83 19.55 -12.33
C GLY A 23 40.82 21.00 -11.78
N PRO A 24 41.94 21.49 -11.21
CA PRO A 24 43.02 20.81 -10.48
C PRO A 24 43.33 21.42 -9.07
N ASN A 25 44.16 20.68 -8.33
CA ASN A 25 44.77 20.91 -7.01
C ASN A 25 45.03 22.36 -6.56
N VAL A 26 44.65 22.68 -5.32
CA VAL A 26 45.37 23.61 -4.44
C VAL A 26 45.35 23.10 -2.99
N GLU A 27 46.59 22.97 -2.49
CA GLU A 27 47.16 22.90 -1.15
C GLU A 27 46.30 22.74 0.14
N GLU A 28 46.85 21.82 0.94
CA GLU A 28 46.63 21.41 2.32
C GLU A 28 46.70 22.56 3.34
N SER A 29 45.63 22.75 4.13
CA SER A 29 45.70 23.47 5.41
C SER A 29 44.73 22.88 6.41
N SER A 30 45.28 22.38 7.51
CA SER A 30 44.63 21.85 8.71
C SER A 30 43.86 22.92 9.48
N ASP A 31 42.59 22.65 9.79
CA ASP A 31 41.88 22.98 11.04
C ASP A 31 40.37 23.11 10.79
N VAL A 32 39.61 22.03 11.00
CA VAL A 32 38.16 22.13 11.30
C VAL A 32 37.79 21.03 12.30
N SER A 33 37.23 21.49 13.41
CA SER A 33 36.52 20.78 14.48
C SER A 33 35.64 19.61 14.01
N PRO A 34 35.34 18.61 14.87
CA PRO A 34 34.49 17.49 14.49
C PRO A 34 33.06 17.99 14.28
N ASP A 35 32.70 18.18 13.02
CA ASP A 35 31.35 18.47 12.57
C ASP A 35 30.45 17.24 12.76
N ALA A 36 29.19 17.57 12.98
CA ALA A 36 28.07 16.73 13.29
C ALA A 36 28.07 15.39 12.55
N SER A 37 28.12 14.33 13.35
CA SER A 37 27.59 13.03 13.00
C SER A 37 26.19 13.20 12.38
N THR A 38 26.09 12.96 11.09
CA THR A 38 24.81 12.79 10.40
C THR A 38 24.13 11.55 10.99
N PRO A 39 22.89 11.64 11.51
CA PRO A 39 22.22 10.47 12.04
C PRO A 39 21.60 9.66 10.89
N ASP A 40 22.06 8.42 10.74
CA ASP A 40 21.22 7.33 10.24
C ASP A 40 20.00 7.18 11.18
N GLY A 41 18.77 7.43 10.69
CA GLY A 41 17.55 6.92 11.34
C GLY A 41 16.28 7.77 11.16
N PRO A 42 15.07 7.18 11.25
CA PRO A 42 13.91 7.92 11.71
C PRO A 42 13.21 7.28 12.92
N PRO A 43 12.42 8.04 13.74
CA PRO A 43 11.97 9.42 13.50
C PRO A 43 12.06 10.39 14.70
N ASP A 44 12.21 11.68 14.43
CA ASP A 44 11.87 12.74 15.38
C ASP A 44 10.32 12.85 15.44
N LEU A 45 9.68 12.06 16.31
CA LEU A 45 8.25 12.19 16.58
C LEU A 45 8.03 13.39 17.51
N PRO A 46 7.30 14.44 17.07
CA PRO A 46 7.17 15.66 17.84
C PRO A 46 6.47 15.39 19.18
N HIS A 47 6.89 16.10 20.22
CA HIS A 47 6.26 15.97 21.54
C HIS A 47 4.74 16.27 21.43
N PRO A 48 3.84 15.56 22.14
CA PRO A 48 2.39 15.74 22.02
C PRO A 48 1.88 17.17 22.27
N ASP A 49 2.59 17.93 23.09
CA ASP A 49 2.27 19.33 23.41
C ASP A 49 2.88 20.37 22.46
N SER A 50 3.62 19.93 21.43
CA SER A 50 4.24 20.83 20.46
C SER A 50 3.22 21.54 19.57
N ASP A 51 3.59 22.72 19.07
CA ASP A 51 2.77 23.45 18.09
C ASP A 51 2.67 22.70 16.75
N GLU A 52 3.65 21.85 16.44
CA GLU A 52 3.62 20.98 15.27
C GLU A 52 2.45 20.00 15.31
N VAL A 53 2.24 19.31 16.43
CA VAL A 53 1.11 18.40 16.63
C VAL A 53 -0.20 19.17 16.61
N ARG A 54 -0.24 20.37 17.20
CA ARG A 54 -1.44 21.23 17.19
C ARG A 54 -1.82 21.68 15.78
N ALA A 55 -0.83 21.97 14.93
CA ALA A 55 -1.03 22.32 13.54
C ALA A 55 -1.48 21.11 12.70
N ALA A 56 -0.87 19.95 12.93
CA ALA A 56 -1.17 18.71 12.21
C ALA A 56 -2.55 18.13 12.57
N ILE A 57 -2.95 18.21 13.84
CA ILE A 57 -4.17 17.58 14.37
C ILE A 57 -5.03 18.65 15.05
N LYS A 58 -6.12 19.03 14.38
CA LYS A 58 -6.99 20.15 14.84
C LYS A 58 -7.85 19.79 16.05
N GLY A 59 -8.31 18.54 16.17
CA GLY A 59 -9.25 18.12 17.20
C GLY A 59 -8.58 17.79 18.53
N THR A 60 -9.11 18.29 19.65
CA THR A 60 -8.57 18.00 21.00
C THR A 60 -8.59 16.51 21.33
N GLU A 61 -9.68 15.80 21.06
CA GLU A 61 -9.78 14.35 21.27
C GLU A 61 -8.80 13.56 20.38
N ALA A 62 -8.53 14.04 19.16
CA ALA A 62 -7.58 13.42 18.25
C ALA A 62 -6.11 13.69 18.66
N ARG A 63 -5.82 14.87 19.21
CA ARG A 63 -4.51 15.17 19.82
C ARG A 63 -4.26 14.29 21.04
N GLU A 64 -5.29 14.00 21.82
CA GLU A 64 -5.17 13.06 22.93
C GLU A 64 -4.95 11.62 22.43
N ALA A 65 -5.58 11.23 21.32
CA ALA A 65 -5.27 9.96 20.66
C ALA A 65 -3.81 9.89 20.19
N TYR A 66 -3.27 10.99 19.66
CA TYR A 66 -1.85 11.09 19.33
C TYR A 66 -0.97 10.95 20.58
N ARG A 67 -1.28 11.67 21.67
CA ARG A 67 -0.56 11.56 22.95
C ARG A 67 -0.51 10.12 23.43
N TRP A 68 -1.66 9.44 23.46
CA TRP A 68 -1.76 8.04 23.85
C TRP A 68 -0.87 7.14 22.98
N LEU A 69 -0.92 7.31 21.65
CA LEU A 69 -0.07 6.57 20.73
C LEU A 69 1.43 6.85 20.95
N TRP A 70 1.77 8.10 21.25
CA TRP A 70 3.14 8.55 21.50
C TRP A 70 3.69 7.97 22.81
N GLU A 71 2.90 7.96 23.88
CA GLU A 71 3.27 7.39 25.20
C GLU A 71 3.44 5.87 25.13
N ASN A 72 2.66 5.19 24.29
CA ASN A 72 2.67 3.73 24.12
C ASN A 72 3.47 3.28 22.88
N ARG A 73 4.32 4.15 22.31
CA ARG A 73 5.07 3.84 21.07
C ARG A 73 6.04 2.67 21.22
N ASP A 74 6.59 2.50 22.42
CA ASP A 74 7.56 1.46 22.76
C ASP A 74 6.89 0.15 23.22
N ASP A 75 5.65 0.23 23.72
CA ASP A 75 4.81 -0.91 24.09
C ASP A 75 3.36 -0.74 23.53
N PRO A 76 3.14 -1.09 22.25
CA PRO A 76 1.88 -0.86 21.56
C PRO A 76 0.67 -1.51 22.24
N GLN A 77 -0.36 -0.71 22.50
CA GLN A 77 -1.54 -1.13 23.25
C GLN A 77 -2.76 -1.41 22.35
N PRO A 78 -3.74 -2.22 22.82
CA PRO A 78 -4.95 -2.51 22.07
C PRO A 78 -5.97 -1.36 22.12
N MET A 79 -6.90 -1.34 21.15
CA MET A 79 -7.97 -0.32 21.06
C MET A 79 -8.80 -0.22 22.35
N ALA A 80 -9.00 -1.33 23.06
CA ALA A 80 -9.75 -1.32 24.33
C ALA A 80 -9.11 -0.40 25.39
N LYS A 81 -7.77 -0.31 25.42
CA LYS A 81 -7.04 0.57 26.33
C LYS A 81 -7.18 2.04 25.95
N TRP A 82 -7.16 2.34 24.64
CA TRP A 82 -7.49 3.68 24.17
C TRP A 82 -8.92 4.09 24.54
N VAL A 83 -9.89 3.18 24.39
CA VAL A 83 -11.29 3.45 24.76
C VAL A 83 -11.42 3.75 26.25
N GLU A 84 -10.78 2.97 27.11
CA GLU A 84 -10.73 3.19 28.56
C GLU A 84 -10.14 4.58 28.91
N GLN A 85 -8.98 4.92 28.36
CA GLN A 85 -8.32 6.21 28.61
C GLN A 85 -9.13 7.39 28.08
N SER A 86 -9.64 7.31 26.85
CA SER A 86 -10.47 8.36 26.27
C SER A 86 -11.74 8.62 27.08
N GLN A 87 -12.35 7.57 27.67
CA GLN A 87 -13.49 7.76 28.56
C GLN A 87 -13.09 8.47 29.86
N GLY A 88 -11.94 8.13 30.44
CA GLY A 88 -11.41 8.79 31.63
C GLY A 88 -11.13 10.28 31.40
N VAL A 89 -10.58 10.64 30.24
CA VAL A 89 -10.21 12.04 29.92
C VAL A 89 -11.44 12.89 29.56
N PHE A 90 -12.36 12.36 28.75
CA PHE A 90 -13.47 13.16 28.20
C PHE A 90 -14.82 12.95 28.90
N GLY A 91 -14.91 12.00 29.84
CA GLY A 91 -16.10 11.75 30.67
C GLY A 91 -17.34 11.28 29.89
N LYS A 92 -17.19 10.86 28.63
CA LYS A 92 -18.29 10.41 27.77
C LYS A 92 -18.00 9.02 27.22
N THR A 93 -19.00 8.14 27.27
CA THR A 93 -19.03 6.89 26.50
C THR A 93 -19.14 7.24 25.02
N ASN A 94 -18.04 7.63 24.40
CA ASN A 94 -18.04 8.13 23.04
C ASN A 94 -18.02 6.94 22.06
N SER A 95 -19.10 6.77 21.30
CA SER A 95 -19.22 5.81 20.18
C SER A 95 -18.23 6.07 19.03
N ASN A 96 -17.48 7.18 19.10
CA ASN A 96 -16.54 7.63 18.07
C ASN A 96 -15.06 7.53 18.49
N THR A 97 -14.73 6.85 19.59
CA THR A 97 -13.35 6.80 20.10
C THR A 97 -12.34 6.22 19.09
N GLY A 98 -12.74 5.17 18.35
CA GLY A 98 -11.94 4.63 17.25
C GLY A 98 -11.81 5.57 16.05
N ARG A 99 -12.73 6.52 15.86
CA ARG A 99 -12.64 7.54 14.80
C ARG A 99 -11.54 8.55 15.11
N ARG A 100 -11.35 8.92 16.38
CA ARG A 100 -10.33 9.89 16.80
C ARG A 100 -8.91 9.41 16.57
N LEU A 101 -8.68 8.13 16.80
CA LEU A 101 -7.39 7.52 16.48
C LEU A 101 -7.08 7.58 14.98
N ARG A 102 -8.09 7.43 14.10
CA ARG A 102 -7.91 7.58 12.65
C ARG A 102 -7.67 9.03 12.20
N GLU A 103 -7.99 10.03 13.02
CA GLU A 103 -7.66 11.44 12.72
C GLU A 103 -6.15 11.72 12.85
N VAL A 104 -5.39 10.80 13.45
CA VAL A 104 -3.92 10.86 13.53
C VAL A 104 -3.26 10.39 12.22
N TYR A 105 -3.90 9.46 11.52
CA TYR A 105 -3.33 8.74 10.37
C TYR A 105 -2.94 9.63 9.18
N PRO A 106 -3.62 10.77 8.90
CA PRO A 106 -3.21 11.65 7.82
C PRO A 106 -1.84 12.29 8.03
N ALA A 107 -1.45 12.57 9.28
CA ALA A 107 -0.20 13.24 9.61
C ALA A 107 0.92 12.27 10.05
N PHE A 108 0.55 11.07 10.50
CA PHE A 108 1.48 10.11 11.07
C PHE A 108 1.21 8.69 10.57
N VAL A 109 2.28 7.91 10.46
CA VAL A 109 2.22 6.48 10.19
C VAL A 109 1.89 5.78 11.49
N VAL A 110 0.73 5.12 11.54
CA VAL A 110 0.29 4.31 12.67
C VAL A 110 0.10 2.88 12.16
N ASP A 111 1.02 2.01 12.54
CA ASP A 111 0.94 0.60 12.20
C ASP A 111 -0.08 -0.11 13.08
N ARG A 112 -0.79 -1.06 12.49
CA ARG A 112 -1.74 -1.92 13.20
C ARG A 112 -1.42 -3.37 12.89
N PHE A 113 -1.10 -4.14 13.92
CA PHE A 113 -0.76 -5.55 13.77
C PHE A 113 -1.32 -6.36 14.93
N LYS A 114 -1.42 -7.68 14.76
CA LYS A 114 -1.81 -8.57 15.85
C LYS A 114 -0.59 -8.88 16.71
N GLN A 115 -0.74 -8.67 18.01
CA GLN A 115 0.27 -9.08 18.97
C GLN A 115 0.39 -10.61 18.99
N PRO A 116 1.58 -11.19 18.77
CA PRO A 116 1.75 -12.64 18.64
C PRO A 116 1.27 -13.44 19.86
N GLN A 117 1.43 -12.88 21.06
CA GLN A 117 1.12 -13.54 22.32
C GLN A 117 -0.39 -13.64 22.58
N THR A 118 -1.15 -12.62 22.19
CA THR A 118 -2.57 -12.46 22.57
C THR A 118 -3.52 -12.55 21.37
N GLY A 119 -3.01 -12.43 20.14
CA GLY A 119 -3.81 -12.32 18.92
C GLY A 119 -4.60 -11.00 18.82
N THR A 120 -4.40 -10.07 19.75
CA THR A 120 -5.14 -8.81 19.82
C THR A 120 -4.49 -7.77 18.91
N TRP A 121 -5.32 -6.95 18.25
CA TRP A 121 -4.82 -5.83 17.45
C TRP A 121 -4.29 -4.71 18.35
N VAL A 122 -3.05 -4.30 18.08
CA VAL A 122 -2.36 -3.19 18.74
C VAL A 122 -1.99 -2.10 17.73
N TYR A 123 -1.74 -0.89 18.21
CA TYR A 123 -1.50 0.30 17.39
C TYR A 123 -0.17 0.94 17.78
N LYS A 124 0.73 1.12 16.81
CA LYS A 124 2.06 1.67 17.03
C LYS A 124 2.25 2.94 16.22
N LEU A 125 2.60 4.05 16.89
CA LEU A 125 3.08 5.25 16.22
C LEU A 125 4.49 4.98 15.68
N VAL A 126 4.66 5.08 14.36
CA VAL A 126 5.92 4.76 13.70
C VAL A 126 6.70 6.02 13.36
N SER A 127 6.12 6.90 12.55
CA SER A 127 6.82 8.09 12.03
C SER A 127 5.82 9.18 11.66
N ARG A 128 6.34 10.37 11.32
CA ARG A 128 5.56 11.36 10.57
C ARG A 128 5.32 10.86 9.14
N ARG A 129 4.20 11.24 8.55
CA ARG A 129 4.00 11.09 7.10
C ARG A 129 4.65 12.27 6.38
N GLU A 130 5.46 11.94 5.38
CA GLU A 130 6.04 12.93 4.47
C GLU A 130 5.03 13.29 3.37
N ASP A 131 4.22 12.32 2.95
CA ASP A 131 3.22 12.50 1.90
C ASP A 131 1.89 13.04 2.44
N ALA A 132 1.30 13.96 1.69
CA ALA A 132 -0.05 14.42 1.94
C ALA A 132 -1.06 13.29 1.66
N VAL A 133 -1.74 12.81 2.71
CA VAL A 133 -2.87 11.90 2.54
C VAL A 133 -4.10 12.70 2.14
N ASP A 134 -4.83 12.23 1.14
CA ASP A 134 -6.08 12.86 0.77
C ASP A 134 -7.16 12.66 1.86
N THR A 135 -7.40 13.72 2.61
CA THR A 135 -8.47 13.81 3.61
C THR A 135 -9.72 14.50 3.10
N ALA A 136 -9.75 14.92 1.83
CA ALA A 136 -10.86 15.69 1.30
C ALA A 136 -12.18 14.90 1.41
N PRO A 137 -13.27 15.55 1.84
CA PRO A 137 -14.59 14.95 1.69
C PRO A 137 -14.94 14.87 0.21
N ILE A 138 -15.70 13.84 -0.17
CA ILE A 138 -16.29 13.79 -1.51
C ILE A 138 -17.31 14.93 -1.59
N SER A 139 -17.03 15.95 -2.39
CA SER A 139 -17.91 17.11 -2.53
C SER A 139 -19.24 16.72 -3.18
N ALA A 140 -20.30 17.48 -2.90
CA ALA A 140 -21.61 17.25 -3.53
C ALA A 140 -21.53 17.31 -5.07
N ARG A 141 -20.68 18.19 -5.61
CA ARG A 141 -20.40 18.29 -7.04
C ARG A 141 -19.78 16.99 -7.57
N LEU A 142 -18.69 16.53 -6.95
CA LEU A 142 -18.00 15.31 -7.37
C LEU A 142 -18.91 14.08 -7.23
N GLN A 143 -19.74 14.06 -6.19
CA GLN A 143 -20.76 13.03 -6.01
C GLN A 143 -21.78 13.01 -7.16
N ALA A 144 -22.28 14.17 -7.57
CA ALA A 144 -23.18 14.26 -8.72
C ALA A 144 -22.49 13.81 -10.01
N GLU A 145 -21.24 14.22 -10.24
CA GLU A 145 -20.43 13.85 -11.40
C GLU A 145 -20.21 12.33 -11.50
N VAL A 146 -19.88 11.67 -10.39
CA VAL A 146 -19.75 10.21 -10.32
C VAL A 146 -21.06 9.53 -10.73
N TYR A 147 -22.20 9.95 -10.17
CA TYR A 147 -23.49 9.36 -10.53
C TYR A 147 -23.91 9.62 -11.98
N THR A 148 -23.54 10.77 -12.54
CA THR A 148 -23.82 11.11 -13.94
C THR A 148 -22.99 10.28 -14.91
N LEU A 149 -21.69 10.08 -14.63
CA LEU A 149 -20.77 9.43 -15.57
C LEU A 149 -20.67 7.91 -15.36
N LYS A 150 -20.76 7.43 -14.11
CA LYS A 150 -20.66 6.00 -13.77
C LYS A 150 -22.01 5.34 -13.48
N GLY A 151 -23.08 6.13 -13.45
CA GLY A 151 -24.44 5.65 -13.27
C GLY A 151 -24.91 5.59 -11.83
N ARG A 152 -26.20 5.28 -11.67
CA ARG A 152 -26.91 5.19 -10.37
C ARG A 152 -27.23 3.74 -10.02
N TRP A 153 -26.23 2.88 -10.14
CA TRP A 153 -26.28 1.46 -9.80
C TRP A 153 -24.99 1.07 -9.08
N CYS A 154 -25.06 0.01 -8.28
CA CYS A 154 -23.88 -0.55 -7.62
C CYS A 154 -22.93 -1.11 -8.68
N ALA A 155 -21.66 -0.70 -8.65
CA ALA A 155 -20.63 -1.18 -9.57
C ALA A 155 -20.35 -2.69 -9.45
N MET A 156 -20.71 -3.32 -8.32
CA MET A 156 -20.50 -4.76 -8.10
C MET A 156 -21.72 -5.63 -8.47
N CYS A 157 -22.94 -5.18 -8.14
CA CYS A 157 -24.15 -6.02 -8.31
C CYS A 157 -25.22 -5.45 -9.24
N GLY A 158 -25.00 -4.27 -9.81
CA GLY A 158 -25.93 -3.63 -10.76
C GLY A 158 -27.23 -3.09 -10.15
N ARG A 159 -27.54 -3.39 -8.88
CA ARG A 159 -28.74 -2.86 -8.21
C ARG A 159 -28.67 -1.34 -8.01
N GLY A 160 -29.78 -0.65 -8.26
CA GLY A 160 -29.95 0.79 -8.04
C GLY A 160 -31.07 1.11 -7.04
N PRO A 161 -31.40 2.41 -6.84
CA PRO A 161 -32.44 2.81 -5.90
C PRO A 161 -33.82 2.18 -6.16
N ALA A 162 -34.12 1.84 -7.42
CA ALA A 162 -35.36 1.14 -7.80
C ALA A 162 -35.45 -0.28 -7.20
N ASP A 163 -34.30 -0.92 -6.91
CA ASP A 163 -34.21 -2.23 -6.27
C ASP A 163 -34.20 -2.12 -4.73
N GLY A 164 -34.52 -0.94 -4.18
CA GLY A 164 -34.57 -0.70 -2.73
C GLY A 164 -33.20 -0.57 -2.04
N VAL A 165 -32.10 -0.48 -2.80
CA VAL A 165 -30.76 -0.34 -2.21
C VAL A 165 -30.34 1.13 -2.06
N LYS A 166 -29.68 1.44 -0.94
CA LYS A 166 -29.03 2.74 -0.72
C LYS A 166 -27.62 2.73 -1.30
N LEU A 167 -27.36 3.63 -2.25
CA LEU A 167 -26.04 3.85 -2.83
C LEU A 167 -25.19 4.82 -2.00
N GLN A 168 -23.90 4.55 -2.00
CA GLN A 168 -22.85 5.36 -1.41
C GLN A 168 -21.71 5.45 -2.45
N ILE A 169 -20.96 6.54 -2.44
CA ILE A 169 -19.76 6.64 -3.25
C ILE A 169 -18.58 6.26 -2.38
N ASP A 170 -17.75 5.37 -2.90
CA ASP A 170 -16.58 4.84 -2.22
C ASP A 170 -15.35 4.88 -3.14
N HIS A 171 -14.17 4.86 -2.55
CA HIS A 171 -12.91 4.91 -3.28
C HIS A 171 -12.51 3.51 -3.77
N ILE A 172 -12.31 3.32 -5.08
CA ILE A 172 -11.82 2.06 -5.69
C ILE A 172 -10.54 1.60 -4.98
N ARG A 173 -9.53 2.49 -4.92
CA ARG A 173 -8.35 2.38 -4.05
C ARG A 173 -8.64 3.07 -2.70
N PRO A 174 -8.58 2.38 -1.55
CA PRO A 174 -8.76 3.02 -0.26
C PRO A 174 -7.76 4.15 -0.02
N ARG A 175 -8.18 5.21 0.68
CA ARG A 175 -7.29 6.34 1.02
C ARG A 175 -6.09 5.93 1.85
N GLU A 176 -6.29 4.96 2.75
CA GLU A 176 -5.23 4.42 3.60
C GLU A 176 -4.09 3.81 2.77
N TRP A 177 -4.36 3.40 1.53
CA TRP A 177 -3.40 2.84 0.58
C TRP A 177 -3.05 3.83 -0.54
N GLY A 178 -3.22 5.14 -0.29
CA GLY A 178 -2.88 6.20 -1.24
C GLY A 178 -3.95 6.50 -2.30
N GLY A 179 -5.20 6.09 -2.07
CA GLY A 179 -6.30 6.42 -2.98
C GLY A 179 -6.77 7.87 -2.89
N GLU A 180 -6.71 8.59 -4.00
CA GLU A 180 -7.17 9.98 -4.10
C GLU A 180 -8.70 10.09 -4.32
N THR A 181 -9.30 11.20 -3.90
CA THR A 181 -10.70 11.58 -4.09
C THR A 181 -10.88 12.25 -5.44
N VAL A 182 -10.66 11.46 -6.49
CA VAL A 182 -10.78 11.88 -7.89
C VAL A 182 -11.78 10.98 -8.61
N LEU A 183 -12.44 11.51 -9.64
CA LEU A 183 -13.49 10.81 -10.38
C LEU A 183 -13.07 9.40 -10.85
N SER A 184 -11.83 9.24 -11.31
CA SER A 184 -11.30 7.94 -11.76
C SER A 184 -11.27 6.90 -10.65
N ASN A 185 -11.00 7.32 -9.40
CA ASN A 185 -10.88 6.45 -8.22
C ASN A 185 -12.18 6.36 -7.40
N LEU A 186 -13.31 6.92 -7.83
CA LEU A 186 -14.58 6.83 -7.11
C LEU A 186 -15.58 5.92 -7.82
N GLU A 187 -16.36 5.14 -7.08
CA GLU A 187 -17.39 4.27 -7.64
C GLU A 187 -18.67 4.28 -6.79
N PRO A 188 -19.87 4.13 -7.41
CA PRO A 188 -21.10 3.91 -6.66
C PRO A 188 -21.21 2.45 -6.19
N LEU A 189 -21.44 2.24 -4.90
CA LEU A 189 -21.70 0.93 -4.31
C LEU A 189 -22.97 0.94 -3.46
N CYS A 190 -23.70 -0.18 -3.40
CA CYS A 190 -24.72 -0.34 -2.38
C CYS A 190 -24.09 -0.52 -1.00
N THR A 191 -24.85 -0.22 0.06
CA THR A 191 -24.35 -0.28 1.45
C THR A 191 -23.74 -1.65 1.79
N GLU A 192 -24.36 -2.73 1.33
CA GLU A 192 -23.89 -4.11 1.51
C GLU A 192 -22.50 -4.35 0.89
N HIS A 193 -22.33 -4.01 -0.40
CA HIS A 193 -21.05 -4.17 -1.09
C HIS A 193 -19.99 -3.20 -0.58
N ASN A 194 -20.36 -1.99 -0.17
CA ASN A 194 -19.42 -1.07 0.47
C ASN A 194 -18.87 -1.66 1.78
N HIS A 195 -19.73 -2.24 2.62
CA HIS A 195 -19.29 -2.92 3.84
C HIS A 195 -18.44 -4.15 3.54
N GLY A 196 -18.84 -4.97 2.57
CA GLY A 196 -18.07 -6.13 2.12
C GLY A 196 -16.69 -5.76 1.60
N LYS A 197 -16.60 -4.70 0.79
CA LYS A 197 -15.34 -4.15 0.29
C LYS A 197 -14.44 -3.69 1.44
N LYS A 198 -14.97 -2.92 2.40
CA LYS A 198 -14.22 -2.50 3.59
C LYS A 198 -13.68 -3.69 4.39
N ALA A 199 -14.50 -4.72 4.62
CA ALA A 199 -14.08 -5.93 5.30
C ALA A 199 -12.97 -6.67 4.53
N PHE A 200 -13.09 -6.75 3.20
CA PHE A 200 -12.06 -7.33 2.34
C PHE A 200 -10.72 -6.59 2.47
N PHE A 201 -10.70 -5.26 2.34
CA PHE A 201 -9.47 -4.48 2.51
C PHE A 201 -8.90 -4.59 3.93
N SER A 202 -9.76 -4.57 4.95
CA SER A 202 -9.35 -4.69 6.35
C SER A 202 -8.64 -6.01 6.65
N SER A 203 -8.92 -7.07 5.86
CA SER A 203 -8.24 -8.37 5.99
C SER A 203 -6.76 -8.33 5.59
N PHE A 204 -6.33 -7.26 4.92
CA PHE A 204 -4.95 -7.04 4.49
C PHE A 204 -4.24 -5.95 5.31
N ASP A 205 -4.85 -5.39 6.35
CA ASP A 205 -4.23 -4.28 7.10
C ASP A 205 -2.88 -4.67 7.72
N GLU A 206 -2.68 -5.96 8.06
CA GLU A 206 -1.38 -6.48 8.54
C GLU A 206 -0.25 -6.28 7.52
N ILE A 207 -0.59 -6.23 6.24
CA ILE A 207 0.35 -6.06 5.12
C ILE A 207 0.11 -4.73 4.38
N GLY A 208 -0.73 -3.86 4.92
CA GLY A 208 -1.12 -2.59 4.33
C GLY A 208 0.06 -1.69 3.95
N PRO A 209 1.09 -1.52 4.80
CA PRO A 209 2.28 -0.75 4.46
C PRO A 209 3.00 -1.26 3.20
N LEU A 210 3.13 -2.58 3.06
CA LEU A 210 3.77 -3.20 1.90
C LEU A 210 2.93 -3.04 0.63
N ILE A 211 1.61 -3.17 0.75
CA ILE A 211 0.70 -2.95 -0.39
C ILE A 211 0.78 -1.50 -0.85
N ARG A 212 0.84 -0.53 0.07
CA ARG A 212 0.99 0.89 -0.27
C ARG A 212 2.26 1.14 -1.09
N ILE A 213 3.40 0.61 -0.63
CA ILE A 213 4.68 0.72 -1.37
C ILE A 213 4.54 0.10 -2.76
N ALA A 214 3.98 -1.11 -2.85
CA ALA A 214 3.75 -1.74 -4.15
C ALA A 214 2.84 -0.88 -5.05
N MET A 215 1.86 -0.22 -4.46
CA MET A 215 0.88 0.62 -5.13
C MET A 215 1.41 1.97 -5.66
N GLU A 216 2.60 2.39 -5.22
CA GLU A 216 3.33 3.58 -5.70
C GLU A 216 4.03 3.32 -7.04
N GLY A 217 4.22 2.05 -7.44
CA GLY A 217 4.84 1.72 -8.72
C GLY A 217 4.12 2.39 -9.89
N ASP A 218 4.89 2.88 -10.87
CA ASP A 218 4.36 3.66 -12.01
C ASP A 218 3.48 2.80 -12.94
N ASP A 219 3.83 1.52 -13.07
CA ASP A 219 3.22 0.60 -14.02
C ASP A 219 2.70 -0.69 -13.36
N PRO A 220 1.76 -1.41 -14.01
CA PRO A 220 1.18 -2.62 -13.45
C PRO A 220 2.17 -3.74 -13.14
N TRP A 221 3.28 -3.88 -13.89
CA TRP A 221 4.27 -4.92 -13.64
C TRP A 221 5.02 -4.63 -12.35
N THR A 222 5.44 -3.39 -12.16
CA THR A 222 6.11 -2.95 -10.93
C THR A 222 5.21 -3.20 -9.72
N ARG A 223 3.94 -2.78 -9.77
CA ARG A 223 2.99 -3.00 -8.65
C ARG A 223 2.79 -4.49 -8.34
N ILE A 224 2.64 -5.32 -9.37
CA ILE A 224 2.47 -6.77 -9.20
C ILE A 224 3.76 -7.41 -8.65
N GLY A 225 4.93 -7.00 -9.13
CA GLY A 225 6.21 -7.53 -8.67
C GLY A 225 6.49 -7.18 -7.22
N GLU A 226 6.27 -5.92 -6.84
CA GLU A 226 6.48 -5.47 -5.45
C GLU A 226 5.49 -6.13 -4.48
N VAL A 227 4.22 -6.34 -4.87
CA VAL A 227 3.31 -7.09 -4.00
C VAL A 227 3.72 -8.56 -3.86
N LEU A 228 4.29 -9.18 -4.90
CA LEU A 228 4.80 -10.55 -4.79
C LEU A 228 6.00 -10.66 -3.86
N LYS A 229 6.94 -9.70 -3.91
CA LYS A 229 8.07 -9.62 -2.96
C LYS A 229 7.57 -9.47 -1.52
N ALA A 230 6.62 -8.56 -1.29
CA ALA A 230 6.01 -8.35 0.01
C ALA A 230 5.40 -9.62 0.60
N PHE A 231 4.65 -10.38 -0.21
CA PHE A 231 4.04 -11.64 0.21
C PHE A 231 5.08 -12.74 0.46
N HIS A 232 6.12 -12.81 -0.37
CA HIS A 232 7.23 -13.75 -0.19
C HIS A 232 7.96 -13.51 1.13
N GLU A 233 8.24 -12.25 1.46
CA GLU A 233 8.95 -11.87 2.67
C GLU A 233 8.22 -12.25 3.96
N ILE A 234 6.89 -12.11 3.98
CA ILE A 234 6.06 -12.55 5.11
C ILE A 234 5.73 -14.05 5.08
N GLY A 235 6.29 -14.80 4.13
CA GLY A 235 6.08 -16.24 3.98
C GLY A 235 4.63 -16.64 3.66
N ARG A 236 3.88 -15.77 2.95
CA ARG A 236 2.48 -16.03 2.57
C ARG A 236 2.33 -16.05 1.05
N PRO A 237 1.49 -16.94 0.50
CA PRO A 237 1.20 -16.90 -0.93
C PRO A 237 0.26 -15.73 -1.26
N CYS A 238 0.51 -15.04 -2.37
CA CYS A 238 -0.26 -13.89 -2.84
C CYS A 238 -1.54 -14.34 -3.55
N PRO A 239 -2.75 -13.96 -3.08
CA PRO A 239 -3.99 -14.36 -3.73
C PRO A 239 -4.19 -13.64 -5.06
N VAL A 240 -4.84 -14.30 -6.02
CA VAL A 240 -5.12 -13.72 -7.34
C VAL A 240 -5.90 -12.39 -7.27
N SER A 241 -6.77 -12.24 -6.28
CA SER A 241 -7.51 -10.99 -6.04
C SER A 241 -6.58 -9.82 -5.74
N MET A 242 -5.46 -10.07 -5.05
CA MET A 242 -4.46 -9.04 -4.75
C MET A 242 -3.74 -8.59 -6.03
N ILE A 243 -3.39 -9.51 -6.93
CA ILE A 243 -2.77 -9.19 -8.23
C ILE A 243 -3.67 -8.24 -9.02
N SER A 244 -4.96 -8.57 -9.13
CA SER A 244 -5.94 -7.72 -9.82
C SER A 244 -6.11 -6.35 -9.16
N LEU A 245 -6.08 -6.32 -7.83
CA LEU A 245 -6.25 -5.11 -7.04
C LEU A 245 -5.09 -4.13 -7.20
N VAL A 246 -3.84 -4.61 -7.17
CA VAL A 246 -2.66 -3.74 -7.28
C VAL A 246 -2.34 -3.35 -8.71
N ALA A 247 -2.69 -4.18 -9.71
CA ALA A 247 -2.41 -3.87 -11.11
C ALA A 247 -3.11 -2.57 -11.56
N GLN A 248 -4.36 -2.36 -11.10
CA GLN A 248 -5.19 -1.20 -11.43
C GLN A 248 -5.37 -0.89 -12.92
N GLU A 249 -5.22 -1.89 -13.79
CA GLU A 249 -5.52 -1.69 -15.20
C GLU A 249 -7.04 -1.56 -15.39
N THR A 250 -7.48 -0.39 -15.88
CA THR A 250 -8.87 -0.18 -16.35
C THR A 250 -8.97 -0.48 -17.84
N HIS A 251 -10.17 -0.76 -18.35
CA HIS A 251 -10.49 -0.89 -19.79
C HIS A 251 -9.58 -1.85 -20.61
N LYS A 252 -9.90 -3.16 -20.61
CA LYS A 252 -9.21 -4.23 -21.37
C LYS A 252 -7.81 -4.62 -20.87
N GLY A 253 -7.41 -4.15 -19.70
CA GLY A 253 -6.25 -4.71 -18.97
C GLY A 253 -6.42 -6.19 -18.65
N ASP A 254 -5.30 -6.91 -18.56
CA ASP A 254 -5.26 -8.31 -18.12
C ASP A 254 -4.13 -8.44 -17.08
N PRO A 255 -4.44 -8.22 -15.78
CA PRO A 255 -3.46 -8.38 -14.70
C PRO A 255 -2.75 -9.73 -14.71
N LEU A 256 -3.45 -10.80 -15.14
CA LEU A 256 -2.84 -12.13 -15.24
C LEU A 256 -1.89 -12.22 -16.44
N LYS A 257 -2.09 -11.44 -17.50
CA LYS A 257 -1.08 -11.30 -18.56
C LYS A 257 0.18 -10.64 -18.03
N ARG A 258 0.05 -9.56 -17.25
CA ARG A 258 1.20 -8.87 -16.63
C ARG A 258 1.99 -9.81 -15.72
N LEU A 259 1.28 -10.60 -14.93
CA LEU A 259 1.87 -11.66 -14.12
C LEU A 259 2.60 -12.72 -14.97
N ARG A 260 2.02 -13.16 -16.09
CA ARG A 260 2.68 -14.09 -17.02
C ARG A 260 3.92 -13.46 -17.66
N GLU A 261 3.89 -12.18 -17.98
CA GLU A 261 5.04 -11.45 -18.51
C GLU A 261 6.17 -11.36 -17.46
N LEU A 262 5.85 -11.08 -16.19
CA LEU A 262 6.84 -11.18 -15.10
C LEU A 262 7.50 -12.57 -15.05
N ARG A 263 6.68 -13.63 -15.08
CA ARG A 263 7.17 -15.01 -15.01
C ARG A 263 8.03 -15.41 -16.21
N TYR A 264 7.54 -15.18 -17.43
CA TYR A 264 8.12 -15.78 -18.63
C TYR A 264 9.00 -14.83 -19.44
N VAL A 265 8.76 -13.52 -19.35
CA VAL A 265 9.53 -12.51 -20.09
C VAL A 265 10.63 -11.93 -19.21
N LEU A 266 10.31 -11.58 -17.97
CA LEU A 266 11.30 -11.08 -17.00
C LEU A 266 11.97 -12.21 -16.19
N GLY A 267 11.55 -13.46 -16.37
CA GLY A 267 12.19 -14.63 -15.75
C GLY A 267 12.00 -14.73 -14.24
N TRP A 268 10.92 -14.15 -13.69
CA TRP A 268 10.66 -14.23 -12.25
C TRP A 268 10.26 -15.65 -11.84
N PRO A 269 10.76 -16.18 -10.69
CA PRO A 269 10.47 -17.53 -10.21
C PRO A 269 9.08 -17.60 -9.57
N ILE A 270 8.03 -17.43 -10.37
CA ILE A 270 6.64 -17.37 -9.90
C ILE A 270 5.96 -18.73 -10.13
N GLU A 271 5.45 -19.31 -9.05
CA GLU A 271 4.60 -20.50 -9.11
C GLU A 271 3.15 -20.19 -8.74
N SER A 272 2.23 -21.05 -9.16
CA SER A 272 0.80 -20.93 -8.85
C SER A 272 0.31 -22.15 -8.10
N ARG A 273 -0.40 -21.95 -7.00
CA ARG A 273 -1.03 -23.00 -6.20
C ARG A 273 -2.55 -22.88 -6.29
N ARG A 274 -3.23 -24.02 -6.32
CA ARG A 274 -4.69 -24.10 -6.26
C ARG A 274 -5.11 -24.88 -5.02
N ALA A 275 -6.06 -24.36 -4.26
CA ALA A 275 -6.61 -25.03 -3.09
C ALA A 275 -8.13 -24.83 -3.06
N LYS A 276 -8.88 -25.82 -2.56
CA LYS A 276 -10.31 -25.66 -2.28
C LYS A 276 -10.49 -25.29 -0.81
N ASP A 277 -11.36 -24.33 -0.54
CA ASP A 277 -11.80 -24.05 0.83
C ASP A 277 -12.86 -25.08 1.29
N PRO A 278 -13.26 -25.06 2.58
CA PRO A 278 -14.30 -25.97 3.10
C PRO A 278 -15.67 -25.82 2.42
N ALA A 279 -15.94 -24.68 1.77
CA ALA A 279 -17.15 -24.46 0.98
C ALA A 279 -17.03 -24.99 -0.46
N GLY A 280 -15.87 -25.56 -0.83
CA GLY A 280 -15.59 -26.12 -2.15
C GLY A 280 -15.13 -25.09 -3.19
N ILE A 281 -14.95 -23.82 -2.81
CA ILE A 281 -14.50 -22.75 -3.71
C ILE A 281 -13.01 -22.91 -3.94
N THR A 282 -12.60 -22.87 -5.22
CA THR A 282 -11.18 -22.96 -5.59
C THR A 282 -10.54 -21.58 -5.52
N HIS A 283 -9.51 -21.47 -4.68
CA HIS A 283 -8.64 -20.31 -4.55
C HIS A 283 -7.34 -20.54 -5.30
N VAL A 284 -6.91 -19.53 -6.06
CA VAL A 284 -5.63 -19.52 -6.76
C VAL A 284 -4.72 -18.50 -6.11
N THR A 285 -3.51 -18.94 -5.77
CA THR A 285 -2.47 -18.09 -5.19
C THR A 285 -1.18 -18.21 -5.99
N TYR A 286 -0.33 -17.20 -5.88
CA TYR A 286 0.97 -17.12 -6.53
C TYR A 286 2.06 -16.86 -5.49
N GLU A 287 3.23 -17.46 -5.68
CA GLU A 287 4.36 -17.31 -4.76
C GLU A 287 5.68 -17.22 -5.53
N LEU A 288 6.63 -16.49 -4.96
CA LEU A 288 8.01 -16.52 -5.42
C LEU A 288 8.70 -17.72 -4.78
N THR A 289 9.32 -18.57 -5.61
CA THR A 289 10.09 -19.75 -5.15
C THR A 289 11.56 -19.45 -4.92
N GLY A 290 11.99 -18.22 -5.19
CA GLY A 290 13.33 -17.70 -4.93
C GLY A 290 13.36 -16.19 -5.12
N ASP A 291 14.56 -15.62 -5.07
CA ASP A 291 14.74 -14.18 -5.22
C ASP A 291 14.25 -13.69 -6.59
N ALA A 292 13.49 -12.60 -6.59
CA ALA A 292 13.08 -11.93 -7.81
C ALA A 292 14.31 -11.29 -8.50
N PRO A 293 14.43 -11.41 -9.84
CA PRO A 293 15.43 -10.66 -10.59
C PRO A 293 15.33 -9.15 -10.34
N ALA A 294 16.46 -8.45 -10.47
CA ALA A 294 16.48 -6.99 -10.47
C ALA A 294 15.60 -6.44 -11.62
N TRP A 295 14.97 -5.29 -11.38
CA TRP A 295 14.17 -4.63 -12.42
C TRP A 295 15.07 -4.22 -13.60
N PRO A 296 14.60 -4.37 -14.85
CA PRO A 296 15.32 -3.88 -16.02
C PRO A 296 15.54 -2.37 -15.94
N THR A 297 16.71 -1.89 -16.38
CA THR A 297 17.07 -0.46 -16.37
C THR A 297 16.10 0.40 -17.18
N GLU A 298 15.56 -0.15 -18.27
CA GLU A 298 14.58 0.49 -19.14
C GLU A 298 13.14 0.43 -18.60
N GLY A 299 12.92 -0.26 -17.48
CA GLY A 299 11.61 -0.55 -16.91
C GLY A 299 10.94 -1.79 -17.53
N PRO A 300 10.00 -2.41 -16.80
CA PRO A 300 9.40 -3.68 -17.21
C PRO A 300 8.56 -3.56 -18.48
N GLN A 301 7.81 -2.47 -18.66
CA GLN A 301 6.98 -2.27 -19.84
C GLN A 301 7.80 -2.17 -21.13
N ALA A 302 8.91 -1.40 -21.11
CA ALA A 302 9.80 -1.27 -22.26
C ALA A 302 10.47 -2.60 -22.58
N HIS A 303 10.89 -3.34 -21.54
CA HIS A 303 11.48 -4.67 -21.67
C HIS A 303 10.52 -5.65 -22.36
N VAL A 304 9.27 -5.74 -21.88
CA VAL A 304 8.22 -6.59 -22.48
C VAL A 304 7.95 -6.21 -23.94
N THR A 305 7.90 -4.91 -24.23
CA THR A 305 7.67 -4.41 -25.58
C THR A 305 8.81 -4.82 -26.53
N ARG A 306 10.06 -4.71 -26.08
CA ARG A 306 11.24 -5.16 -26.84
C ARG A 306 11.19 -6.67 -27.09
N TYR A 307 10.93 -7.45 -26.04
CA TYR A 307 10.83 -8.92 -26.15
C TYR A 307 9.77 -9.36 -27.16
N GLU A 308 8.57 -8.77 -27.13
CA GLU A 308 7.49 -9.10 -28.06
C GLU A 308 7.83 -8.71 -29.50
N ARG A 309 8.54 -7.59 -29.71
CA ARG A 309 9.03 -7.19 -31.05
C ARG A 309 10.02 -8.22 -31.60
N GLU A 310 10.99 -8.64 -30.80
CA GLU A 310 12.00 -9.62 -31.20
C GLU A 310 11.39 -11.00 -31.45
N ARG A 311 10.44 -11.43 -30.61
CA ARG A 311 9.69 -12.68 -30.81
C ARG A 311 8.94 -12.68 -32.14
N LYS A 312 8.29 -11.57 -32.50
CA LYS A 312 7.60 -11.43 -33.79
C LYS A 312 8.57 -11.45 -34.97
N ALA A 313 9.76 -10.85 -34.82
CA ALA A 313 10.80 -10.89 -35.84
C ALA A 313 11.29 -12.33 -36.08
N ARG A 314 11.62 -13.07 -35.02
CA ARG A 314 12.00 -14.49 -35.10
C ARG A 314 10.93 -15.32 -35.79
N LYS A 315 9.67 -15.21 -35.35
CA LYS A 315 8.57 -15.96 -35.97
C LYS A 315 8.39 -15.65 -37.47
N ARG A 316 8.63 -14.41 -37.90
CA ARG A 316 8.59 -14.04 -39.33
C ARG A 316 9.75 -14.61 -40.12
N GLN A 317 10.92 -14.72 -39.49
CA GLN A 317 12.10 -15.36 -40.08
C GLN A 317 11.86 -16.87 -40.22
N ASP A 318 11.44 -17.55 -39.16
CA ASP A 318 11.15 -18.99 -39.17
C ASP A 318 10.10 -19.35 -40.25
N ALA A 319 9.05 -18.52 -40.40
CA ALA A 319 8.04 -18.72 -41.42
C ALA A 319 8.59 -18.57 -42.85
N ARG A 320 9.52 -17.62 -43.07
CA ARG A 320 10.18 -17.46 -44.37
C ARG A 320 11.11 -18.63 -44.69
N GLU A 321 11.79 -19.16 -43.67
CA GLU A 321 12.69 -20.31 -43.82
C GLU A 321 11.93 -21.62 -44.05
N ALA A 322 10.70 -21.75 -43.52
CA ALA A 322 9.84 -22.92 -43.74
C ALA A 322 9.16 -22.94 -45.13
N ASP A 323 9.07 -21.80 -45.81
CA ASP A 323 8.47 -21.66 -47.15
C ASP A 323 9.50 -21.85 -48.30
N VAL A 324 10.79 -22.06 -47.97
CA VAL A 324 11.91 -22.28 -48.91
C VAL A 324 12.28 -23.77 -48.94
#